data_AF-A0A378FKY0-F1
#
_entry.id   AF-A0A378FKY0-F1
#
_cell.length_a   1.000
_cell.length_b   1.000
_cell.length_c   1.000
_cell.angle_alpha   90.00
_cell.angle_beta   90.00
_cell.angle_gamma   90.00
#
_symmetry.space_group_name_H-M   'P 1'
#
loop_
_entity.id
_entity.type
_entity.pdbx_description
1 polymer ?
#
loop_
_entity_poly.entity_id
_entity_poly.type
_entity_poly.pdbx_seq_one_letter_code
_entity_poly.pdbx_strand_id
1 'polypeptide(L)'
;MKLQLVAVGTKMPDWVQTGFSEYLRRFPKDMPFELVEIPAGKRGKNADIKRILEKEGEMMLAAAGKNRIVTLDIPGKPWIHRSWRANWNAGNRTDATSVYW
;
A
#
# COMPACT_ATOMS: atom_id res chain seq x y z
N MET A 1 -17.11 4.68 -0.25
CA MET A 1 -15.98 4.11 0.55
C MET A 1 -14.68 4.59 -0.08
N LYS A 2 -13.63 4.96 0.66
CA LYS A 2 -12.41 5.53 0.06
C LYS A 2 -11.25 4.53 0.11
N LEU A 3 -10.52 4.41 -1.00
CA LEU A 3 -9.30 3.62 -1.10
C LEU A 3 -8.09 4.55 -1.04
N GLN A 4 -7.14 4.22 -0.17
CA GLN A 4 -5.90 4.98 -0.04
C GLN A 4 -4.73 4.00 -0.10
N LEU A 5 -3.87 4.19 -1.09
CA LEU A 5 -2.63 3.44 -1.23
C LEU A 5 -1.51 4.26 -0.60
N VAL A 6 -0.93 3.74 0.48
CA VAL A 6 0.26 4.34 1.12
C VAL A 6 1.46 3.51 0.70
N ALA A 7 2.38 4.11 -0.06
CA ALA A 7 3.54 3.42 -0.62
C ALA A 7 4.83 4.20 -0.31
N VAL A 8 5.94 3.47 -0.10
CA VAL A 8 7.25 4.07 0.13
C VAL A 8 8.00 4.23 -1.19
N GLY A 9 8.50 5.43 -1.45
CA GLY A 9 9.25 5.78 -2.66
C GLY A 9 8.50 6.79 -3.53
N THR A 10 9.20 7.87 -3.91
CA THR A 10 8.65 9.00 -4.66
C THR A 10 9.18 9.09 -6.09
N LYS A 11 9.96 8.10 -6.53
CA LYS A 11 10.59 8.06 -7.87
C LYS A 11 10.21 6.79 -8.59
N MET A 12 8.94 6.69 -8.96
CA MET A 12 8.47 5.60 -9.81
C MET A 12 8.83 5.87 -11.28
N PRO A 13 9.32 4.87 -12.03
CA PRO A 13 9.54 5.00 -13.47
C PRO A 13 8.26 5.40 -14.22
N ASP A 14 8.40 6.09 -15.35
CA ASP A 14 7.27 6.61 -16.13
C ASP A 14 6.27 5.51 -16.56
N TRP A 15 6.78 4.31 -16.89
CA TRP A 15 5.93 3.18 -17.25
C TRP A 15 5.04 2.70 -16.08
N VAL A 16 5.52 2.80 -14.83
CA VAL A 16 4.74 2.48 -13.62
C VAL A 16 3.67 3.52 -13.41
N GLN A 17 4.02 4.81 -13.49
CA GLN A 17 3.08 5.92 -13.30
C GLN A 17 1.96 5.89 -14.34
N THR A 18 2.32 5.57 -15.59
CA THR A 18 1.36 5.46 -16.69
C THR A 18 0.39 4.30 -16.47
N GLY A 19 0.90 3.11 -16.15
CA GLY A 19 0.06 1.95 -15.84
C GLY A 19 -0.85 2.20 -14.63
N PHE A 20 -0.31 2.78 -13.56
CA PHE A 20 -1.09 3.12 -12.36
C PHE A 20 -2.19 4.14 -12.67
N SER A 21 -1.89 5.18 -13.45
CA SER A 21 -2.87 6.20 -13.85
C SER A 21 -4.00 5.62 -14.70
N GLU A 22 -3.70 4.64 -15.55
CA GLU A 22 -4.70 3.93 -16.34
C GLU A 22 -5.69 3.18 -15.45
N TYR A 23 -5.21 2.46 -14.43
CA TYR A 23 -6.08 1.79 -13.46
C TYR A 23 -6.85 2.79 -12.60
N LEU A 24 -6.22 3.88 -12.16
CA LEU A 24 -6.85 4.90 -11.33
C LEU A 24 -8.07 5.54 -12.01
N ARG A 25 -8.02 5.74 -13.34
CA ARG A 25 -9.14 6.27 -14.13
C ARG A 25 -10.32 5.32 -14.27
N ARG A 26 -10.13 4.01 -14.05
CA ARG A 26 -11.20 3.01 -14.14
C ARG A 26 -12.06 2.94 -12.88
N PHE A 27 -11.66 3.60 -11.79
CA PHE A 27 -12.43 3.62 -10.55
C PHE A 27 -13.64 4.58 -10.66
N PRO A 28 -14.84 4.15 -10.23
CA PRO A 28 -16.02 5.00 -10.21
C PRO A 28 -15.89 6.11 -9.16
N LYS A 29 -16.57 7.26 -9.39
CA LYS A 29 -16.54 8.41 -8.46
C LYS A 29 -17.07 8.12 -7.06
N ASP A 30 -17.87 7.05 -6.89
CA ASP A 30 -18.33 6.53 -5.59
C ASP A 30 -17.17 6.06 -4.70
N MET A 31 -16.12 5.51 -5.33
CA MET A 31 -14.97 4.90 -4.64
C MET A 31 -13.67 5.60 -5.04
N PRO A 32 -13.39 6.80 -4.48
CA PRO A 32 -12.17 7.53 -4.79
C PRO A 32 -10.93 6.72 -4.36
N PHE A 33 -9.95 6.67 -5.25
CA PHE A 33 -8.64 6.06 -5.03
C PHE A 33 -7.58 7.17 -4.92
N GLU A 34 -6.88 7.22 -3.80
CA GLU A 34 -5.80 8.18 -3.56
C GLU A 34 -4.47 7.48 -3.33
N LEU A 35 -3.40 8.08 -3.85
CA LEU A 35 -2.03 7.65 -3.63
C LEU A 35 -1.34 8.60 -2.66
N VAL A 36 -0.74 8.05 -1.60
CA VAL A 36 0.12 8.77 -0.66
C VAL A 36 1.52 8.18 -0.74
N GLU A 37 2.44 8.95 -1.28
CA GLU A 37 3.84 8.56 -1.39
C GLU A 37 4.62 9.03 -0.15
N ILE A 38 5.26 8.07 0.53
CA ILE A 38 6.14 8.33 1.67
C ILE A 38 7.58 8.38 1.16
N PRO A 39 8.35 9.42 1.48
CA PRO A 39 9.75 9.52 1.05
C PRO A 39 10.59 8.39 1.65
N ALA A 40 11.25 7.62 0.78
CA ALA A 40 12.14 6.54 1.21
C ALA A 40 13.38 7.10 1.92
N GLY A 41 13.77 6.49 3.03
CA GLY A 41 14.98 6.86 3.75
C GLY A 41 16.23 6.54 2.94
N LYS A 42 17.22 7.45 2.97
CA LYS A 42 18.51 7.22 2.28
C LYS A 42 19.30 6.11 2.99
N ARG A 43 19.42 4.96 2.34
CA ARG A 43 20.23 3.82 2.80
C ARG A 43 21.71 4.04 2.41
N GLY A 44 22.41 4.84 3.22
CA GLY A 44 23.87 5.04 3.08
C GLY A 44 24.70 3.90 3.67
N LYS A 45 26.03 3.96 3.50
CA LYS A 45 26.99 2.89 3.87
C LYS A 45 27.03 2.52 5.38
N ASN A 46 26.61 3.43 6.27
CA ASN A 46 26.48 3.23 7.72
C ASN A 46 25.04 3.51 8.21
N ALA A 47 24.06 3.45 7.31
CA ALA A 47 22.69 3.78 7.68
C ALA A 47 22.08 2.68 8.55
N ASP A 48 21.49 3.09 9.67
CA ASP A 48 20.72 2.21 10.53
C ASP A 48 19.40 1.86 9.84
N ILE A 49 19.39 0.70 9.18
CA ILE A 49 18.27 0.20 8.38
C ILE A 49 17.02 0.04 9.26
N LYS A 50 17.18 -0.39 10.53
CA LYS A 50 16.06 -0.57 11.44
C LYS A 50 15.39 0.76 11.76
N ARG A 51 16.18 1.78 12.08
CA ARG A 51 15.67 3.12 12.38
C ARG A 51 15.03 3.80 11.17
N ILE A 52 15.54 3.53 9.97
CA ILE A 52 14.92 4.01 8.73
C ILE A 52 13.56 3.34 8.54
N LEU A 53 13.49 2.02 8.71
CA LEU A 53 12.25 1.26 8.58
C LEU A 53 11.20 1.70 9.62
N GLU A 54 11.60 1.94 10.86
CA GLU A 54 10.73 2.48 11.91
C GLU A 54 10.15 3.84 11.51
N LYS A 55 10.97 4.77 11.02
CA LYS A 55 10.51 6.07 10.53
C LYS A 55 9.58 5.96 9.33
N GLU A 56 9.88 5.07 8.38
CA GLU A 56 9.01 4.78 7.24
C GLU A 56 7.65 4.26 7.73
N GLY A 57 7.66 3.32 8.67
CA GLY A 57 6.46 2.76 9.29
C GLY A 57 5.63 3.80 10.05
N GLU A 58 6.25 4.66 10.85
CA GLU A 58 5.58 5.76 11.55
C GLU A 58 4.89 6.72 10.58
N MET A 59 5.58 7.11 9.49
CA MET A 59 4.99 7.95 8.45
C MET A 59 3.82 7.27 7.74
N MET A 60 3.93 5.96 7.46
CA MET A 60 2.84 5.19 6.85
C MET A 60 1.62 5.08 7.78
N LEU A 61 1.84 4.83 9.08
CA LEU A 61 0.77 4.77 10.08
C LEU A 61 0.10 6.13 10.26
N ALA A 62 0.88 7.21 10.29
CA ALA A 62 0.36 8.58 10.35
C ALA A 62 -0.51 8.91 9.13
N ALA A 63 -0.09 8.49 7.93
CA ALA A 63 -0.85 8.68 6.69
C ALA A 63 -2.13 7.81 6.65
N ALA A 64 -2.10 6.59 7.19
CA ALA A 64 -3.25 5.69 7.23
C ALA A 64 -4.30 6.12 8.26
N GLY A 65 -3.89 6.76 9.36
CA GLY A 65 -4.78 7.27 10.39
C GLY A 65 -5.67 6.17 11.00
N LYS A 66 -7.00 6.42 11.05
CA LYS A 66 -8.00 5.47 11.58
C LYS A 66 -8.61 4.55 10.51
N ASN A 67 -8.06 4.55 9.30
CA ASN A 67 -8.58 3.74 8.21
C ASN A 67 -8.30 2.25 8.43
N ARG A 68 -9.00 1.38 7.68
CA ARG A 68 -8.68 -0.06 7.67
C ARG A 68 -7.33 -0.25 6.99
N ILE A 69 -6.34 -0.76 7.72
CA ILE A 69 -5.00 -0.99 7.21
C ILE A 69 -4.95 -2.40 6.61
N VAL A 70 -4.55 -2.47 5.34
CA VAL A 70 -4.25 -3.72 4.64
C VAL A 70 -2.81 -3.61 4.20
N THR A 71 -1.93 -4.45 4.75
CA THR A 71 -0.51 -4.46 4.38
C THR A 71 -0.29 -5.40 3.21
N LEU A 72 0.59 -5.06 2.28
CA LEU A 72 1.03 -5.95 1.21
C LEU A 72 2.37 -6.54 1.64
N ASP A 73 2.38 -7.80 2.07
CA ASP A 73 3.57 -8.47 2.60
C ASP A 73 3.64 -9.94 2.20
N ILE A 74 4.85 -10.44 1.93
CA ILE A 74 5.11 -11.78 1.38
C ILE A 74 4.57 -12.92 2.27
N PRO A 75 4.75 -12.93 3.61
CA PRO A 75 4.18 -13.95 4.49
C PRO A 75 2.68 -13.76 4.72
N GLY A 76 2.04 -12.80 4.04
CA GLY A 76 0.61 -12.58 4.12
C GLY A 76 -0.20 -13.77 3.63
N LYS A 77 -1.51 -13.76 3.89
CA LYS A 77 -2.40 -14.78 3.36
C LYS A 77 -2.32 -14.73 1.82
N PRO A 78 -2.25 -15.88 1.12
CA PRO A 78 -2.39 -15.94 -0.33
C PRO A 78 -3.86 -15.78 -0.71
N TRP A 79 -4.21 -14.71 -1.42
CA TRP A 79 -5.58 -14.48 -1.87
C TRP A 79 -5.71 -14.90 -3.33
N ILE A 80 -6.40 -16.02 -3.56
CA ILE A 80 -6.84 -16.41 -4.90
C ILE A 80 -8.03 -15.54 -5.33
N HIS A 81 -8.09 -15.14 -6.60
CA HIS A 81 -9.09 -14.21 -7.17
C HIS A 81 -10.53 -14.45 -6.68
N ARG A 82 -10.94 -15.72 -6.56
CA ARG A 82 -12.29 -16.13 -6.14
C ARG A 82 -12.58 -15.87 -4.66
N SER A 83 -11.58 -15.90 -3.77
CA SER A 83 -11.78 -15.69 -2.32
C SER A 83 -11.73 -14.23 -1.90
N TRP A 84 -11.24 -13.33 -2.77
CA TRP A 84 -11.06 -11.92 -2.43
C TRP A 84 -12.36 -11.13 -2.30
N ARG A 85 -13.30 -11.33 -3.22
CA ARG A 85 -14.58 -10.61 -3.24
C ARG A 85 -15.45 -10.90 -2.00
N ALA A 86 -15.35 -12.11 -1.47
CA ALA A 86 -16.11 -12.54 -0.29
C ALA A 86 -15.56 -11.93 1.02
N ASN A 87 -14.23 -11.84 1.17
CA ASN A 87 -13.60 -11.37 2.42
C ASN A 87 -13.42 -9.86 2.52
N TRP A 88 -13.49 -9.11 1.41
CA TRP A 88 -13.53 -7.65 1.44
C TRP A 88 -14.63 -7.11 2.38
N ASN A 89 -15.81 -7.72 2.30
CA ASN A 89 -16.98 -7.36 3.10
C ASN A 89 -16.91 -7.86 4.57
N ALA A 90 -15.96 -8.74 4.91
CA ALA A 90 -15.94 -9.46 6.19
C ALA A 90 -15.27 -8.69 7.36
N GLY A 91 -14.84 -7.44 7.17
CA GLY A 91 -14.51 -6.55 8.30
C GLY A 91 -13.29 -6.90 9.18
N ASN A 92 -12.51 -7.94 8.88
CA ASN A 92 -11.35 -8.31 9.71
C ASN A 92 -10.18 -7.31 9.54
N ARG A 93 -9.70 -6.82 10.68
CA ARG A 93 -8.88 -5.60 10.84
C ARG A 93 -7.38 -5.74 10.53
N THR A 94 -6.86 -6.93 10.23
CA THR A 94 -5.40 -7.19 10.28
C THR A 94 -4.89 -8.25 9.29
N ASP A 95 -5.45 -8.35 8.09
CA ASP A 95 -4.95 -9.34 7.12
C ASP A 95 -3.88 -8.72 6.22
N ALA A 96 -2.61 -9.05 6.48
CA ALA A 96 -1.51 -8.85 5.55
C ALA A 96 -1.75 -9.70 4.29
N THR A 97 -1.65 -9.07 3.13
CA THR A 97 -1.97 -9.63 1.81
C THR A 97 -0.67 -9.93 1.05
N SER A 98 -0.48 -11.17 0.64
CA SER A 98 0.68 -11.57 -0.15
C SER A 98 0.41 -11.37 -1.64
N VAL A 99 1.32 -10.65 -2.31
CA VAL A 99 1.36 -10.52 -3.79
C VAL A 99 2.49 -11.43 -4.26
N TYR A 100 2.13 -12.52 -4.92
CA TYR A 100 3.08 -13.37 -5.63
C TYR A 100 3.42 -12.71 -6.96
N TRP A 101 4.70 -12.41 -7.18
CA TRP A 101 5.27 -12.24 -8.52
C TRP A 101 5.74 -13.61 -9.03
#